data_AF-A0AAN9B883-F1
#
_entry.id   AF-A0AAN9B883-F1
#
_cell.length_a   1.000
_cell.length_b   1.000
_cell.length_c   1.000
_cell.angle_alpha   90.00
_cell.angle_beta   90.00
_cell.angle_gamma   90.00
#
_symmetry.space_group_name_H-M   'P 1'
#
loop_
_entity.id
_entity.type
_entity.pdbx_description
1 polymer ?
#
loop_
_entity_poly.entity_id
_entity_poly.type
_entity_poly.pdbx_seq_one_letter_code
_entity_poly.pdbx_strand_id
1 'polypeptide(L)'
;MFFAVITENSVTLWYSKPCIQIVCHVASKAFVEEVGTFRQAEWKPDCSMLALMTSKRCVVFMRKELDLSVQNHHCLYVQQEGRVTPIPRHNINGILDSDSVPAYKLTVVSHLVLSAPISW
;
A
#
# COMPACT_ATOMS: atom_id res chain seq x y z
N MET A 1 6.14 -4.68 -8.24
CA MET A 1 6.20 -3.22 -8.01
C MET A 1 4.87 -2.77 -7.42
N PHE A 2 4.87 -1.79 -6.53
CA PHE A 2 3.63 -1.28 -5.92
C PHE A 2 3.27 0.09 -6.49
N PHE A 3 1.98 0.39 -6.52
CA PHE A 3 1.52 1.76 -6.66
C PHE A 3 0.42 2.04 -5.64
N ALA A 4 0.29 3.30 -5.24
CA ALA A 4 -0.78 3.74 -4.35
C ALA A 4 -1.81 4.51 -5.18
N VAL A 5 -3.09 4.29 -4.90
CA VAL A 5 -4.18 5.13 -5.42
C VAL A 5 -4.83 5.80 -4.22
N ILE A 6 -4.94 7.12 -4.29
CA ILE A 6 -5.54 7.94 -3.23
C ILE A 6 -6.88 8.51 -3.68
N THR A 7 -7.79 8.65 -2.73
CA THR A 7 -9.02 9.43 -2.85
C THR A 7 -9.01 10.53 -1.78
N GLU A 8 -10.10 11.26 -1.62
CA GLU A 8 -10.19 12.31 -0.60
C GLU A 8 -10.04 11.79 0.84
N ASN A 9 -10.36 10.52 1.11
CA ASN A 9 -10.32 9.94 2.45
C ASN A 9 -9.74 8.51 2.51
N SER A 10 -9.22 7.97 1.42
CA SER A 10 -8.66 6.62 1.41
C SER A 10 -7.34 6.53 0.65
N VAL A 11 -6.55 5.53 1.03
CA VAL A 11 -5.32 5.14 0.35
C VAL A 11 -5.39 3.64 0.11
N THR A 12 -5.24 3.25 -1.15
CA THR A 12 -5.23 1.84 -1.57
C THR A 12 -3.85 1.47 -2.10
N LEU A 13 -3.33 0.34 -1.67
CA LEU A 13 -2.08 -0.23 -2.16
C LEU A 13 -2.38 -1.30 -3.20
N TRP A 14 -1.73 -1.20 -4.35
CA TRP A 14 -1.90 -2.12 -5.46
C TRP A 14 -0.58 -2.77 -5.86
N TYR A 15 -0.65 -4.03 -6.26
CA TYR A 15 0.44 -4.74 -6.91
C TYR A 15 0.36 -4.57 -8.41
N SER A 16 1.42 -4.10 -9.07
CA SER A 16 1.37 -3.64 -10.47
C SER A 16 1.03 -4.72 -11.51
N LYS A 17 1.41 -5.97 -11.27
CA LYS A 17 1.18 -7.09 -12.20
C LYS A 17 0.88 -8.33 -11.37
N PRO A 18 -0.38 -8.77 -11.25
CA PRO A 18 -1.49 -8.53 -12.18
C PRO A 18 -2.42 -7.31 -11.93
N CYS A 19 -1.94 -6.17 -11.40
CA CYS A 19 -2.77 -4.98 -11.13
C CYS A 19 -3.92 -5.27 -10.15
N ILE A 20 -3.56 -5.73 -8.96
CA ILE A 20 -4.52 -6.17 -7.93
C ILE A 20 -4.39 -5.35 -6.66
N GLN A 21 -5.53 -5.03 -6.04
CA GLN A 21 -5.56 -4.33 -4.77
C GLN A 21 -5.13 -5.27 -3.64
N ILE A 22 -4.21 -4.81 -2.79
CA ILE A 22 -3.73 -5.54 -1.62
C ILE A 22 -4.50 -5.11 -0.36
N VAL A 23 -4.59 -3.80 -0.15
CA VAL A 23 -5.21 -3.21 1.04
C VAL A 23 -5.81 -1.84 0.73
N CYS A 24 -6.90 -1.51 1.41
CA CYS A 24 -7.53 -0.19 1.41
C CYS A 24 -7.59 0.33 2.84
N HIS A 25 -6.92 1.45 3.10
CA HIS A 25 -7.07 2.20 4.34
C HIS A 25 -8.05 3.34 4.12
N VAL A 26 -9.16 3.34 4.86
CA VAL A 26 -10.14 4.43 4.86
C VAL A 26 -9.98 5.20 6.16
N ALA A 27 -9.65 6.48 6.05
CA ALA A 27 -9.56 7.36 7.20
C ALA A 27 -10.94 7.59 7.82
N SER A 28 -10.99 7.71 9.15
CA SER A 28 -12.21 8.09 9.84
C SER A 28 -12.62 9.51 9.47
N LYS A 29 -13.92 9.80 9.53
CA LYS A 29 -14.43 11.16 9.28
C LYS A 29 -13.76 12.19 10.21
N ALA A 30 -13.62 11.87 11.49
CA ALA A 30 -12.96 12.73 12.47
C ALA A 30 -11.50 13.04 12.08
N PHE A 31 -10.76 12.04 11.59
CA PHE A 31 -9.38 12.26 11.15
C PHE A 31 -9.31 13.15 9.91
N VAL A 32 -10.18 12.93 8.92
CA VAL A 32 -10.24 13.80 7.72
C VAL A 32 -10.66 15.22 8.09
N GLU A 33 -11.54 15.39 9.07
CA GLU A 33 -11.90 16.71 9.60
C GLU A 33 -10.71 17.39 10.31
N GLU A 34 -9.86 16.63 11.01
CA GLU A 34 -8.65 17.12 11.66
C GLU A 34 -7.59 17.53 10.62
N VAL A 35 -7.16 16.59 9.77
CA VAL A 35 -5.99 16.79 8.89
C VAL A 35 -6.34 17.28 7.49
N GLY A 36 -7.60 17.25 7.06
CA GLY A 36 -8.02 17.56 5.70
C GLY A 36 -8.05 16.35 4.76
N THR A 37 -8.62 16.53 3.57
CA THR A 37 -8.70 15.50 2.53
C THR A 37 -7.36 15.25 1.87
N PHE A 38 -7.07 14.00 1.49
CA PHE A 38 -5.82 13.65 0.81
C PHE A 38 -5.82 14.21 -0.63
N ARG A 39 -4.68 14.76 -1.06
CA ARG A 39 -4.52 15.44 -2.35
C ARG A 39 -3.39 14.87 -3.20
N GLN A 40 -2.26 14.55 -2.56
CA GLN A 40 -1.09 14.01 -3.24
C GLN A 40 -0.40 13.00 -2.33
N ALA A 41 0.31 12.05 -2.93
CA ALA A 41 1.08 11.02 -2.23
C ALA A 41 2.45 10.86 -2.87
N GLU A 42 3.48 10.76 -2.04
CA GLU A 42 4.83 10.43 -2.48
C GLU A 42 5.38 9.25 -1.67
N TRP A 43 6.07 8.35 -2.36
CA TRP A 43 6.72 7.21 -1.72
C TRP A 43 8.06 7.62 -1.12
N LYS A 44 8.35 7.11 0.07
CA LYS A 44 9.74 7.00 0.52
C LYS A 44 10.50 6.12 -0.49
N PRO A 45 11.76 6.43 -0.86
CA PRO A 45 12.49 5.68 -1.89
C PRO A 45 12.61 4.16 -1.64
N ASP A 46 12.54 3.71 -0.39
CA ASP A 46 12.56 2.28 -0.03
C ASP A 46 11.16 1.62 0.01
N CYS A 47 10.11 2.33 -0.43
CA CYS A 47 8.72 1.90 -0.47
C CYS A 47 8.15 1.45 0.89
N SER A 48 8.75 1.85 2.00
CA SER A 48 8.29 1.51 3.36
C SER A 48 7.20 2.44 3.89
N MET A 49 7.08 3.64 3.31
CA MET A 49 6.18 4.68 3.80
C MET A 49 5.70 5.58 2.66
N LEU A 50 4.50 6.13 2.84
CA LEU A 50 3.90 7.17 2.02
C LEU A 50 3.83 8.47 2.81
N ALA A 51 4.16 9.59 2.18
CA ALA A 51 3.86 10.93 2.66
C ALA A 51 2.66 11.47 1.87
N LEU A 52 1.59 11.83 2.57
CA LEU A 52 0.34 12.30 1.98
C LEU A 52 0.14 13.78 2.29
N MET A 53 0.04 14.60 1.25
CA MET A 53 -0.33 16.00 1.40
C MET A 53 -1.85 16.13 1.49
N THR A 54 -2.33 16.95 2.42
CA THR A 54 -3.75 17.18 2.64
C THR A 54 -4.21 18.59 2.28
N SER A 55 -5.52 18.80 2.21
CA SER A 55 -6.13 20.10 1.97
C SER A 55 -5.92 21.13 3.11
N LYS A 56 -5.54 20.69 4.31
CA LYS A 56 -5.25 21.59 5.46
C LYS A 56 -3.76 21.79 5.71
N ARG A 57 -2.92 21.69 4.65
CA ARG A 57 -1.46 21.82 4.75
C ARG A 57 -0.87 20.87 5.79
N CYS A 58 -1.42 19.67 5.90
CA CYS A 58 -0.88 18.62 6.73
C CYS A 58 -0.16 17.61 5.84
N VAL A 59 0.91 17.01 6.35
CA VAL A 59 1.55 15.83 5.77
C VAL A 59 1.26 14.65 6.68
N VAL A 60 0.54 13.65 6.18
CA VAL A 60 0.26 12.40 6.91
C VAL A 60 1.25 11.33 6.46
N PHE A 61 1.93 10.71 7.42
CA PHE A 61 2.86 9.62 7.15
C PHE A 61 2.16 8.28 7.37
N MET A 62 2.01 7.50 6.31
CA MET A 62 1.44 6.14 6.37
C MET A 62 2.52 5.10 6.10
N ARG A 63 2.75 4.21 7.04
CA ARG A 63 3.70 3.10 6.89
C ARG A 63 3.02 1.90 6.25
N LYS A 64 3.75 1.26 5.33
CA LYS A 64 3.42 -0.04 4.75
C LYS A 64 4.18 -1.12 5.51
N GLU A 65 3.47 -2.06 6.11
CA GLU A 65 4.05 -3.18 6.85
C GLU A 65 3.41 -4.50 6.40
N LEU A 66 4.13 -5.61 6.51
CA LEU A 66 3.53 -6.93 6.32
C LEU A 66 2.41 -7.12 7.35
N ASP A 67 1.28 -7.65 6.89
CA ASP A 67 0.17 -7.95 7.79
C ASP A 67 0.24 -9.40 8.27
N LEU A 68 0.96 -9.61 9.37
CA LEU A 68 1.12 -10.94 9.98
C LEU A 68 -0.15 -11.45 10.67
N SER A 69 -1.20 -10.64 10.77
CA SER A 69 -2.47 -11.08 11.38
C SER A 69 -3.30 -11.98 10.46
N VAL A 70 -2.96 -12.01 9.17
CA VAL A 70 -3.63 -12.84 8.16
C VAL A 70 -2.91 -14.19 8.04
N GLN A 71 -3.66 -15.29 8.10
CA GLN A 71 -3.08 -16.65 8.04
C GLN A 71 -2.23 -16.87 6.77
N ASN A 72 -2.69 -16.40 5.62
CA ASN A 72 -2.01 -16.52 4.32
C ASN A 72 -1.21 -15.25 3.95
N HIS A 73 -0.64 -14.55 4.93
CA HIS A 73 0.03 -13.26 4.72
C HIS A 73 1.21 -13.30 3.75
N HIS A 74 1.82 -14.45 3.51
CA HIS A 74 2.89 -14.58 2.51
C HIS A 74 2.37 -14.69 1.06
N CYS A 75 1.08 -14.95 0.87
CA CYS A 75 0.51 -15.29 -0.43
C CYS A 75 -1.01 -15.05 -0.47
N LEU A 76 -1.42 -13.79 -0.62
CA LEU A 76 -2.83 -13.43 -0.85
C LEU A 76 -3.30 -13.81 -2.25
N TYR A 77 -2.40 -13.70 -3.23
CA TYR A 77 -2.68 -13.97 -4.64
C TYR A 77 -1.52 -14.74 -5.24
N VAL A 78 -1.83 -15.69 -6.13
CA VAL A 78 -0.87 -16.41 -6.96
C VAL A 78 -1.15 -16.08 -8.40
N GLN A 79 -0.14 -15.64 -9.15
CA GLN A 79 -0.27 -15.48 -10.59
C GLN A 79 -0.28 -16.87 -11.25
N GLN A 80 -1.35 -17.20 -11.98
CA GLN A 80 -1.40 -18.41 -12.80
C GLN A 80 -0.94 -18.06 -14.23
N GLU A 81 0.23 -18.55 -14.65
CA GLU A 81 0.62 -18.48 -16.06
C GLU A 81 -0.19 -19.47 -16.89
N GLY A 82 -0.74 -19.02 -18.01
CA GLY A 82 -1.61 -19.84 -18.86
C GLY A 82 -0.87 -21.02 -19.49
N ARG A 83 -1.40 -22.24 -19.29
CA ARG A 83 -1.11 -23.51 -20.00
C ARG A 83 0.29 -23.63 -20.65
N VAL A 84 1.34 -23.58 -19.84
CA VAL A 84 2.62 -24.20 -20.20
C VAL A 84 2.89 -25.28 -19.16
N THR A 85 3.12 -26.50 -19.61
CA THR A 85 3.40 -27.66 -18.77
C THR A 85 4.55 -27.32 -17.82
N PRO A 86 4.35 -27.28 -16.49
CA PRO A 86 5.40 -26.81 -15.59
C PRO A 86 6.47 -27.90 -15.47
N ILE A 87 7.71 -27.55 -15.82
CA ILE A 87 8.89 -28.29 -15.36
C ILE A 87 8.90 -28.13 -13.83
N PRO A 88 8.91 -29.22 -13.03
CA PRO A 88 8.80 -29.11 -11.58
C PRO A 88 10.08 -28.49 -11.01
N ARG A 89 10.05 -27.18 -10.75
CA ARG A 89 11.10 -26.47 -10.01
C ARG A 89 10.63 -26.36 -8.56
N HIS A 90 11.11 -27.28 -7.73
CA HIS A 90 10.70 -27.36 -6.33
C HIS A 90 11.46 -26.38 -5.43
N ASN A 91 10.72 -25.66 -4.60
CA ASN A 91 11.12 -25.22 -3.28
C ASN A 91 9.90 -24.91 -2.40
N ILE A 92 10.12 -25.16 -1.10
CA ILE A 92 9.24 -25.16 0.08
C ILE A 92 7.78 -24.73 -0.18
N ASN A 93 6.87 -25.71 -0.16
CA ASN A 93 5.42 -25.60 -0.39
C ASN A 93 4.95 -25.39 -1.84
N GLY A 94 5.84 -25.39 -2.84
CA GLY A 94 5.46 -25.48 -4.26
C GLY A 94 4.99 -24.16 -4.90
N ILE A 95 5.21 -23.03 -4.24
CA ILE A 95 4.95 -21.68 -4.78
C ILE A 95 6.29 -20.97 -4.87
N LEU A 96 6.65 -20.46 -6.05
CA LEU A 96 7.82 -19.62 -6.23
C LEU A 96 7.56 -18.27 -5.53
N ASP A 97 8.52 -17.77 -4.73
CA ASP A 97 8.44 -16.45 -4.06
C ASP A 97 8.21 -15.28 -5.05
N SER A 98 8.46 -15.49 -6.35
CA SER A 98 8.21 -14.51 -7.41
C SER A 98 6.74 -14.35 -7.79
N ASP A 99 5.89 -15.30 -7.42
CA ASP A 99 4.54 -15.44 -7.98
C ASP A 99 3.45 -15.10 -6.96
N SER A 100 3.84 -14.84 -5.70
CA SER A 100 2.92 -14.51 -4.62
C SER A 100 2.92 -13.01 -4.29
N VAL A 101 1.72 -12.50 -4.00
CA VAL A 101 1.56 -11.13 -3.48
C VAL A 101 1.30 -11.22 -1.97
N PRO A 102 2.19 -10.71 -1.11
CA PRO A 102 1.98 -10.79 0.34
C PRO A 102 0.93 -9.78 0.82
N ALA A 103 0.37 -10.06 1.99
CA ALA A 103 -0.51 -9.16 2.70
C ALA A 103 0.26 -7.99 3.28
N TYR A 104 -0.24 -6.79 3.04
CA TYR A 104 0.26 -5.56 3.64
C TYR A 104 -0.86 -4.84 4.37
N LYS A 105 -0.48 -4.13 5.43
CA LYS A 105 -1.32 -3.13 6.09
C LYS A 105 -0.73 -1.75 5.90
N LEU A 106 -1.61 -0.76 5.88
CA LEU A 106 -1.24 0.66 5.94
C LEU A 106 -1.63 1.21 7.31
N THR A 107 -0.70 1.90 7.96
CA THR A 107 -0.93 2.47 9.30
C THR A 107 -0.46 3.91 9.32
N VAL A 108 -1.31 4.81 9.78
CA VAL A 108 -0.92 6.21 10.05
C VAL A 108 0.04 6.21 11.24
N VAL A 109 1.26 6.73 11.03
CA VAL A 109 2.30 6.80 12.05
C VAL A 109 2.29 8.16 12.74
N SER A 110 2.18 9.22 11.96
CA SER A 110 2.17 10.60 12.44
C SER A 110 1.60 11.53 11.37
N HIS A 111 1.33 12.77 11.76
CA HIS A 111 1.01 13.83 10.84
C HIS A 111 1.71 15.14 11.27
N LEU A 112 2.06 15.99 10.30
CA LEU A 112 2.77 17.25 10.52
C LEU A 112 2.02 18.40 9.85
N VAL A 113 1.65 19.40 10.63
CA VAL A 113 1.09 20.65 10.11
C VAL A 113 2.22 21.53 9.58
N LEU A 114 2.08 21.99 8.34
CA LEU A 114 3.05 22.85 7.68
C LEU A 114 2.74 24.32 7.98
N SER A 115 3.77 25.07 8.34
CA SER A 115 3.68 26.52 8.53
C SER A 115 3.51 27.29 7.21
N ALA A 116 3.94 26.70 6.09
CA ALA A 116 3.86 27.25 4.75
C ALA A 116 3.36 26.20 3.75
N PRO A 117 2.69 26.62 2.65
CA PRO A 117 2.34 25.70 1.58
C PRO A 117 3.60 25.18 0.86
N ILE A 118 3.58 23.93 0.43
CA ILE A 118 4.62 23.37 -0.44
C ILE A 118 4.18 23.59 -1.89
N SER A 119 4.97 24.32 -2.66
CA SER A 119 4.82 24.46 -4.11
C SER A 119 5.65 23.40 -4.81
N TRP A 120 5.03 22.66 -5.74
CA TRP A 120 5.68 21.69 -6.63
C TRP A 120 5.57 22.14 -8.07
#